data_AF-A0A6I3MIM2-F1
#
_entry.id   AF-A0A6I3MIM2-F1
#
_cell.length_a   1.000
_cell.length_b   1.000
_cell.length_c   1.000
_cell.angle_alpha   90.00
_cell.angle_beta   90.00
_cell.angle_gamma   90.00
#
_symmetry.space_group_name_H-M   'P 1'
#
loop_
_entity.id
_entity.type
_entity.pdbx_description
1 polymer ?
#
loop_
_entity_poly.entity_id
_entity_poly.type
_entity_poly.pdbx_seq_one_letter_code
_entity_poly.pdbx_strand_id
1 'polypeptide(L)' 'MSIWLGSSLPKNAPQSNWLPTSAGKGFALTMRMYVSKKPVLDGAWFPSPIELKPN' A
#
# COMPACT_ATOMS: atom_id res chain seq x y z
N MET A 1 -3.24 -5.27 -9.90
CA MET A 1 -3.17 -5.75 -8.49
C MET A 1 -3.32 -4.53 -7.58
N SER A 2 -4.12 -4.63 -6.51
CA SER A 2 -4.37 -3.52 -5.57
C SER A 2 -4.10 -3.95 -4.13
N ILE A 3 -3.71 -3.01 -3.28
CA ILE A 3 -3.59 -3.17 -1.83
C ILE A 3 -4.43 -2.06 -1.20
N TRP A 4 -5.25 -2.41 -0.22
CA TRP A 4 -6.18 -1.51 0.44
C TRP A 4 -5.77 -1.32 1.89
N LEU A 5 -5.86 -0.09 2.37
CA LEU A 5 -5.51 0.30 3.73
C LEU A 5 -6.76 0.88 4.40
N GLY A 6 -7.03 0.49 5.64
CA GLY A 6 -8.17 1.03 6.39
C GLY A 6 -8.35 0.36 7.74
N SER A 7 -8.98 1.06 8.69
CA SER A 7 -9.26 0.50 10.03
C SER A 7 -10.34 -0.56 10.04
N SER A 8 -11.18 -0.57 9.00
CA SER A 8 -12.16 -1.60 8.68
C SER A 8 -11.97 -1.99 7.22
N LEU A 9 -12.43 -3.18 6.84
CA LEU A 9 -12.39 -3.66 5.47
C LEU A 9 -13.15 -2.66 4.54
N PRO A 10 -12.48 -2.01 3.58
CA PRO A 10 -13.17 -1.10 2.65
C PRO A 10 -14.18 -1.85 1.77
N LYS A 11 -15.27 -1.18 1.39
CA LYS A 11 -16.46 -1.76 0.74
C LYS A 11 -16.15 -2.63 -0.51
N ASN A 12 -15.11 -2.28 -1.27
CA ASN A 12 -14.74 -2.95 -2.51
C ASN A 12 -13.37 -3.64 -2.44
N ALA A 13 -12.77 -3.74 -1.26
CA ALA A 13 -11.47 -4.35 -1.07
C ALA A 13 -11.62 -5.88 -0.92
N PRO A 14 -10.88 -6.69 -1.70
CA PRO A 14 -10.74 -8.10 -1.39
C PRO A 14 -10.08 -8.25 -0.01
N GLN A 15 -10.63 -9.11 0.85
CA GLN A 15 -10.10 -9.32 2.21
C GLN A 15 -8.62 -9.74 2.18
N SER A 16 -8.21 -10.54 1.20
CA SER A 16 -6.81 -10.97 1.01
C SER A 16 -5.84 -9.83 0.69
N ASN A 17 -6.36 -8.68 0.24
CA ASN A 17 -5.59 -7.53 -0.23
C ASN A 17 -5.81 -6.30 0.68
N TRP A 18 -6.36 -6.51 1.87
CA TRP A 18 -6.58 -5.46 2.86
C TRP A 18 -5.55 -5.55 3.98
N LEU A 19 -4.94 -4.41 4.29
CA LEU A 19 -4.04 -4.20 5.41
C LEU A 19 -4.73 -3.32 6.46
N PRO A 20 -4.96 -3.82 7.68
CA PRO A 20 -5.63 -3.05 8.73
C PRO A 20 -4.75 -1.91 9.24
N THR A 21 -5.37 -0.76 9.50
CA THR A 21 -4.71 0.42 10.11
C THR A 21 -5.42 0.86 11.39
N SER A 22 -4.78 1.67 12.24
CA SER A 22 -5.44 2.22 13.44
C SER A 22 -6.33 3.41 13.06
N ALA A 23 -7.57 3.44 13.54
CA ALA A 23 -8.48 4.56 13.32
C ALA A 23 -7.93 5.85 13.97
N GLY A 24 -8.01 6.98 13.27
CA GLY A 24 -7.61 8.30 13.76
C GLY A 24 -6.11 8.49 13.98
N LYS A 25 -5.26 7.55 13.57
CA LYS A 25 -3.81 7.64 13.67
C LYS A 25 -3.16 7.63 12.30
N GLY A 26 -2.03 8.33 12.18
CA GLY A 26 -1.16 8.21 11.00
C GLY A 26 -0.52 6.82 10.91
N PHE A 27 -0.07 6.46 9.72
CA PHE A 27 0.68 5.23 9.48
C PHE A 27 1.93 5.54 8.65
N ALA A 28 2.91 4.65 8.73
CA ALA A 28 4.06 4.61 7.83
C ALA A 28 4.02 3.30 7.04
N LEU A 29 4.25 3.37 5.74
CA LEU A 29 4.28 2.19 4.86
C LEU A 29 5.71 1.97 4.38
N THR A 30 6.22 0.75 4.52
CA THR A 30 7.53 0.34 4.01
C THR A 30 7.35 -0.74 2.96
N MET A 31 7.70 -0.45 1.71
CA MET A 31 7.73 -1.43 0.64
C MET A 31 9.13 -2.05 0.55
N ARG A 32 9.23 -3.37 0.76
CA ARG A 32 10.50 -4.11 0.66
C ARG A 32 10.55 -4.86 -0.67
N MET A 33 11.63 -4.67 -1.40
CA MET A 33 11.92 -5.37 -2.65
C MET A 33 13.08 -6.34 -2.41
N TYR A 34 12.88 -7.60 -2.76
CA TYR A 34 13.91 -8.65 -2.63
C TYR A 34 14.45 -8.99 -4.00
N VAL A 35 15.79 -9.05 -4.12
CA VAL A 35 16.47 -9.31 -5.40
C VAL A 35 16.04 -8.31 -6.49
N SER A 36 16.09 -7.03 -6.13
CA SER A 36 15.59 -5.92 -6.94
C SER A 36 16.37 -5.76 -8.26
N LYS A 37 15.65 -5.40 -9.32
CA LYS A 37 16.27 -5.01 -10.59
C LYS A 37 16.94 -3.63 -10.48
N LYS A 38 17.92 -3.37 -11.36
CA LYS A 38 18.70 -2.14 -11.40
C LYS A 38 17.88 -0.82 -11.32
N PRO A 39 16.74 -0.64 -12.01
CA PRO A 39 15.95 0.60 -11.89
C PRO A 39 15.44 0.90 -10.48
N VAL A 40 15.15 -0.13 -9.68
CA VAL A 40 14.74 0.04 -8.28
C VAL A 40 15.95 0.42 -7.42
N LEU A 41 17.09 -0.21 -7.66
CA LEU A 41 18.35 0.05 -6.93
C LEU A 41 18.89 1.46 -7.21
N ASP A 42 18.77 1.93 -8.46
CA ASP A 42 19.22 3.24 -8.90
C ASP A 42 18.22 4.36 -8.55
N GLY A 43 17.08 4.04 -7.95
CA GLY A 43 16.03 5.02 -7.62
C GLY A 43 15.31 5.61 -8.83
N ALA A 44 15.37 4.94 -9.99
CA ALA A 44 14.69 5.38 -11.21
C ALA A 44 13.23 4.90 -11.29
N TRP A 45 12.83 3.98 -10.41
CA TRP A 45 11.47 3.46 -10.32
C TRP A 45 10.91 3.61 -8.90
N PHE A 46 9.64 4.00 -8.81
CA PHE A 46 8.89 4.11 -7.56
C PHE A 46 7.55 3.39 -7.71
N PRO A 47 6.97 2.86 -6.61
CA PRO A 47 5.62 2.30 -6.66
C PRO A 47 4.59 3.38 -6.96
N SER A 48 3.40 2.95 -7.40
CA SER A 48 2.26 3.84 -7.55
C SER A 48 1.96 4.58 -6.24
N PRO A 49 1.51 5.86 -6.32
CA PRO A 49 1.16 6.62 -5.14
C PRO A 49 -0.04 6.00 -4.40
N ILE A 50 -0.16 6.36 -3.13
CA ILE A 50 -1.35 6.02 -2.33
C ILE A 50 -2.47 6.98 -2.71
N GLU A 51 -3.64 6.42 -3.03
CA GLU A 51 -4.84 7.20 -3.36
C GLU A 51 -5.88 7.09 -2.24
N LEU A 52 -6.44 8.22 -1.83
CA LEU A 52 -7.62 8.23 -0.97
C LEU A 52 -8.82 7.79 -1.82
N LYS A 53 -9.48 6.69 -1.41
CA LYS A 53 -10.75 6.28 -2.01
C LYS A 53 -11.88 6.62 -1.05
N PRO A 54 -12.94 7.31 -1.50
CA PRO A 54 -14.16 7.44 -0.71
C PRO A 54 -14.75 6.04 -0.51
N ASN A 55 -15.30 5.82 0.69
CA ASN A 55 -15.99 4.58 1.06
C ASN A 55 -17.36 4.45 0.36
#